data_AF-A0A4Q5YQ07-F1
#
_entry.id   AF-A0A4Q5YQ07-F1
#
_cell.length_a   1.000
_cell.length_b   1.000
_cell.length_c   1.000
_cell.angle_alpha   90.00
_cell.angle_beta   90.00
_cell.angle_gamma   90.00
#
_symmetry.space_group_name_H-M   'P 1'
#
loop_
_entity.id
_entity.type
_entity.pdbx_description
1 polymer ?
#
loop_
_entity_poly.entity_id
_entity_poly.type
_entity_poly.pdbx_seq_one_letter_code
_entity_poly.pdbx_strand_id
1 'polypeptide(L)' 'MADIFLSYSSADKSNVKVIADLLESKGWTTWWDRQIPIGQHFDTVIEKELHNSGCIVVIWTGKSVASEWVKNEAAEAA' A
#
# COMPACT_ATOMS: atom_id res chain seq x y z
N MET A 1 13.82 -5.60 -0.57
CA MET A 1 12.96 -5.65 -1.75
C MET A 1 11.89 -6.65 -1.42
N ALA A 2 10.64 -6.22 -1.25
CA ALA A 2 9.55 -7.15 -1.02
C ALA A 2 8.93 -7.53 -2.37
N ASP A 3 8.36 -8.72 -2.47
CA ASP A 3 7.66 -9.17 -3.67
C ASP A 3 6.37 -8.37 -3.88
N ILE A 4 5.70 -8.03 -2.76
CA ILE A 4 4.39 -7.39 -2.77
C ILE A 4 4.39 -6.18 -1.84
N PHE A 5 4.03 -5.01 -2.38
CA PHE A 5 3.72 -3.82 -1.61
C PHE A 5 2.20 -3.70 -1.39
N LEU A 6 1.76 -3.60 -0.13
CA LEU A 6 0.35 -3.36 0.20
C LEU A 6 0.14 -1.87 0.51
N SER A 7 -0.57 -1.18 -0.38
CA SER A 7 -1.01 0.20 -0.17
C SER A 7 -2.40 0.21 0.46
N TYR A 8 -2.56 0.93 1.57
CA TYR A 8 -3.80 0.93 2.34
C TYR A 8 -3.97 2.20 3.17
N SER A 9 -5.22 2.50 3.53
CA SER A 9 -5.52 3.54 4.53
C SER A 9 -5.20 3.02 5.93
N SER A 10 -4.63 3.87 6.80
CA SER A 10 -4.36 3.51 8.20
C SER A 10 -5.58 2.96 8.95
N ALA A 11 -6.79 3.36 8.56
CA ALA A 11 -8.06 2.84 9.07
C ALA A 11 -8.29 1.34 8.80
N ASP A 12 -7.61 0.78 7.80
CA ASP A 12 -7.76 -0.61 7.34
C ASP A 12 -6.62 -1.53 7.79
N LYS A 13 -5.73 -1.04 8.67
CA LYS A 13 -4.54 -1.76 9.14
C LYS A 13 -4.83 -3.19 9.62
N SER A 14 -5.93 -3.39 10.35
CA SER A 14 -6.32 -4.72 10.84
C SER A 14 -6.64 -5.70 9.70
N ASN A 15 -7.28 -5.23 8.64
CA ASN A 15 -7.64 -6.05 7.48
C ASN A 15 -6.40 -6.35 6.62
N VAL A 16 -5.54 -5.35 6.45
CA VAL A 16 -4.29 -5.48 5.70
C VAL A 16 -3.35 -6.47 6.34
N LYS A 17 -3.33 -6.52 7.68
CA LYS A 17 -2.57 -7.54 8.41
C LYS A 17 -2.96 -8.96 8.01
N VAL A 18 -4.25 -9.24 7.91
CA VAL A 18 -4.74 -10.57 7.53
C VAL A 18 -4.29 -10.93 6.11
N ILE A 19 -4.33 -9.96 5.20
CA ILE A 19 -3.90 -10.14 3.81
C ILE A 19 -2.40 -10.42 3.74
N ALA A 20 -1.60 -9.64 4.47
CA ALA A 20 -0.17 -9.84 4.53
C ALA A 20 0.23 -11.20 5.10
N ASP A 21 -0.34 -11.57 6.25
CA ASP A 21 -0.08 -12.85 6.90
C ASP A 21 -0.43 -14.02 5.94
N LEU A 22 -1.50 -13.87 5.15
CA LEU A 22 -1.88 -14.85 4.12
C LEU A 22 -0.85 -14.92 2.99
N LEU A 23 -0.40 -13.79 2.45
CA LEU A 23 0.60 -13.76 1.37
C LEU A 23 1.94 -14.33 1.83
N GLU A 24 2.35 -14.02 3.06
CA GLU A 24 3.55 -14.58 3.68
C GLU A 24 3.42 -16.08 3.91
N SER A 25 2.25 -16.58 4.31
CA SER A 25 2.01 -18.02 4.43
C SER A 25 2.12 -18.77 3.10
N LYS A 26 2.02 -18.06 1.96
CA LYS A 26 2.20 -18.59 0.61
C LYS A 26 3.66 -18.47 0.10
N GLY A 27 4.56 -17.92 0.91
CA GLY A 27 5.98 -17.77 0.59
C GLY A 27 6.36 -16.44 -0.05
N TRP A 28 5.46 -15.46 -0.11
CA TRP A 28 5.76 -14.12 -0.62
C TRP A 28 6.29 -13.22 0.49
N THR A 29 7.21 -12.32 0.15
CA THR A 29 7.61 -11.24 1.07
C THR A 29 6.70 -10.04 0.88
N THR A 30 6.18 -9.49 1.99
CA THR A 30 5.29 -8.34 1.94
C THR A 30 5.91 -7.09 2.56
N TRP A 31 5.52 -5.93 2.06
CA TRP A 31 5.86 -4.63 2.61
C TRP A 31 4.57 -3.89 2.91
N TRP A 32 4.34 -3.62 4.19
CA TRP A 32 3.19 -2.89 4.72
C TRP A 32 3.53 -2.46 6.16
N ASP A 33 2.79 -1.50 6.72
CA ASP A 33 2.94 -1.01 8.10
C ASP A 33 4.32 -0.45 8.50
N ARG A 34 5.07 0.11 7.54
CA ARG A 34 6.22 0.94 7.90
C ARG A 34 5.71 2.25 8.45
N GLN A 35 6.15 2.62 9.66
CA GLN A 35 6.01 3.98 10.17
C GLN A 35 6.75 4.91 9.19
N ILE A 36 6.02 5.49 8.24
CA ILE A 36 6.59 6.48 7.33
C ILE A 36 7.07 7.63 8.21
N PRO A 37 8.37 8.00 8.15
CA PRO A 37 8.89 9.10 8.93
C PRO A 37 8.05 10.35 8.69
N ILE A 38 7.64 11.00 9.78
CA ILE A 38 6.84 12.22 9.74
C ILE A 38 7.60 13.26 8.90
N GLY A 39 7.05 13.64 7.75
CA GLY A 39 7.68 14.60 6.82
C GLY A 39 8.18 14.02 5.49
N GLN A 40 8.07 12.71 5.24
CA GLN A 40 8.17 12.18 3.87
C GLN A 40 6.78 12.06 3.23
N HIS A 41 6.65 12.60 2.01
CA HIS A 41 5.45 12.42 1.20
C HIS A 41 5.30 10.95 0.83
N PHE A 42 4.10 10.40 1.06
CA PHE A 42 3.72 9.04 0.66
C PHE A 42 4.09 8.79 -0.81
N ASP A 43 3.92 9.80 -1.65
CA ASP A 43 4.18 9.78 -3.09
C ASP A 43 5.62 9.37 -3.41
N THR A 44 6.63 9.89 -2.69
CA THR A 44 8.04 9.55 -2.94
C THR A 44 8.41 8.14 -2.49
N VAL A 45 7.74 7.61 -1.45
CA VAL A 45 7.94 6.25 -0.97
C VAL A 45 7.24 5.25 -1.89
N ILE A 46 6.06 5.60 -2.38
CA ILE A 46 5.28 4.82 -3.33
C ILE A 46 5.97 4.76 -4.68
N GLU A 47 6.48 5.87 -5.23
CA GLU A 47 7.28 5.87 -6.47
C GLU A 47 8.51 4.95 -6.37
N LYS A 48 9.19 4.98 -5.22
CA LYS A 48 10.40 4.17 -5.02
C LYS A 48 10.09 2.68 -4.88
N GLU A 49 8.98 2.31 -4.25
CA GLU A 49 8.55 0.91 -4.17
C GLU A 49 7.82 0.45 -5.44
N LEU A 50 7.15 1.34 -6.19
CA LEU A 50 6.66 1.12 -7.57
C LEU A 50 7.79 0.66 -8.49
N HIS A 51 8.96 1.30 -8.38
CA HIS A 51 10.11 0.94 -9.20
C HIS A 51 10.82 -0.34 -8.76
N ASN A 52 10.62 -0.82 -7.53
CA ASN A 52 11.39 -1.92 -6.95
C ASN A 52 10.57 -3.17 -6.58
N SER A 53 9.25 -3.07 -6.49
CA SER A 53 8.36 -4.19 -6.18
C SER A 53 7.90 -4.87 -7.48
N GLY A 54 7.79 -6.21 -7.44
CA GLY A 54 7.26 -6.97 -8.58
C GLY A 54 5.73 -6.86 -8.69
N CYS A 55 5.05 -6.48 -7.60
CA CYS A 55 3.61 -6.37 -7.52
C CYS A 55 3.16 -5.35 -6.46
N ILE A 56 2.13 -4.57 -6.79
CA ILE A 56 1.47 -3.65 -5.86
C ILE A 56 0.01 -4.04 -5.73
N VAL A 57 -0.47 -4.10 -4.49
CA VAL A 57 -1.88 -4.32 -4.16
C VAL A 57 -2.40 -3.11 -3.39
N VAL A 58 -3.35 -2.40 -3.99
CA VAL A 58 -4.02 -1.27 -3.35
C VAL A 58 -5.33 -1.76 -2.73
N ILE A 59 -5.53 -1.50 -1.43
CA ILE A 59 -6.70 -1.95 -0.67
C ILE A 59 -7.69 -0.80 -0.53
N TRP A 60 -8.81 -0.92 -1.24
CA TRP A 60 -9.87 0.08 -1.29
C TRP A 60 -11.02 -0.35 -0.38
N THR A 61 -11.31 0.44 0.64
CA THR A 61 -12.52 0.28 1.46
C THR A 61 -13.41 1.51 1.32
N GLY A 62 -14.68 1.39 1.72
CA GLY A 62 -15.57 2.56 1.77
C GLY A 62 -15.05 3.71 2.64
N LYS A 63 -14.11 3.42 3.55
CA LYS A 63 -13.39 4.42 4.35
C LYS A 63 -12.16 5.00 3.62
N SER A 64 -11.52 4.22 2.73
CA SER A 64 -10.42 4.69 1.87
C SER A 64 -10.88 5.75 0.85
N VAL A 65 -12.11 5.63 0.33
CA VAL A 65 -12.68 6.56 -0.67
C VAL A 65 -12.91 7.98 -0.14
N ALA A 66 -12.95 8.16 1.19
CA ALA A 66 -13.16 9.46 1.82
C ALA A 66 -11.88 10.30 1.98
N SER A 67 -10.70 9.71 1.81
CA SER A 67 -9.43 10.43 1.80
C SER A 67 -9.16 10.94 0.39
N GLU A 68 -9.01 12.25 0.19
CA GLU A 68 -8.83 12.94 -1.10
C GLU A 68 -7.79 12.31 -2.06
N TRP A 69 -6.87 11.50 -1.53
CA TRP A 69 -5.75 10.88 -2.24
C TRP A 69 -6.17 9.88 -3.34
N VAL A 70 -7.31 9.21 -3.18
CA VAL A 70 -7.79 8.17 -4.12
C VAL A 70 -8.31 8.75 -5.45
N LYS A 71 -8.79 10.00 -5.45
CA LYS A 71 -9.29 10.64 -6.68
C LYS A 71 -8.16 11.08 -7.62
N ASN A 72 -6.97 11.36 -7.09
CA ASN A 72 -5.82 11.75 -7.90
C ASN A 72 -5.11 10.55 -8.53
N GLU A 73 -4.91 9.44 -7.80
CA GLU A 73 -4.29 8.23 -8.37
C GLU A 73 -5.10 7.62 -9.53
N ALA A 74 -6.43 7.69 -9.47
CA ALA A 74 -7.29 7.21 -10.56
C ALA A 74 -7.22 8.10 -11.83
N ALA A 75 -6.78 9.35 -11.71
CA ALA A 75 -6.64 10.27 -12.84
C ALA A 75 -5.27 10.18 -13.53
N GLU A 76 -4.22 9.77 -12.82
CA GLU A 76 -2.87 9.57 -13.40
C GLU A 76 -2.67 8.20 -14.05
N ALA A 77 -3.56 7.23 -13.80
CA ALA A 77 -3.52 5.91 -14.43
C ALA A 77 -4.24 5.84 -15.80
N ALA A 78 -4.61 6.98 -16.40
CA ALA A 78 -5.31 7.08 -17.69
C ALA A 78 -4.38 7.38 -18.87
#